data_AF-A0A959QBC8-F1
#
_entry.id   AF-A0A959QBC8-F1
#
_cell.length_a   1.000
_cell.length_b   1.000
_cell.length_c   1.000
_cell.angle_alpha   90.00
_cell.angle_beta   90.00
_cell.angle_gamma   90.00
#
_symmetry.space_group_name_H-M   'P 1'
#
loop_
_entity.id
_entity.type
_entity.pdbx_description
1 polymer ?
#
loop_
_entity_poly.entity_id
_entity_poly.type
_entity_poly.pdbx_seq_one_letter_code
_entity_poly.pdbx_strand_id
1 'polypeptide(L)'
;TKLSALIVLPFLAWIAATDLRQGRHLRFWSISLGVGVLFLLGYLAGYAWFTGDPWYRWHGIEGEHNVSPWSYYGRSGSEILERLTYHPLAFFLATPGIGLPLLFSIGGMTFGKPGRTDRLLDFSFTYLLWLLVFHWFGSSSLQSYNPMLLAERMWLMLIPPATIMAVLFFQRLAEQDAPHKSRLVGLLLLAALAAAGGWTFYGEERPAFGFSAITLAVISGALFAGWEGRRLTALIMMAFLIGQVPNIVHFREQTSFFGERSFFQGLPKGRANWVVVDSIFITKPLAHFDFRPPAQLHLIDWNHPVELQETRPDSLFLLIDRYRAGIMTDYFKRPLPTGVTDPSGRRLVGNEHFSIYRISAETYERQFVRPAKNQRSD
;
A
#
# COMPACT_ATOMS: atom_id res chain seq x y z
N THR A 1 -7.42 6.80 -1.97
CA THR A 1 -8.03 7.74 -2.95
C THR A 1 -8.40 9.09 -2.34
N LYS A 2 -8.96 9.21 -1.12
CA LYS A 2 -9.16 10.52 -0.48
C LYS A 2 -7.89 11.36 -0.34
N LEU A 3 -6.84 10.74 0.18
CA LEU A 3 -5.57 11.39 0.48
C LEU A 3 -4.96 12.01 -0.78
N SER A 4 -4.94 11.28 -1.90
CA SER A 4 -4.45 11.77 -3.18
C SER A 4 -5.21 13.01 -3.66
N ALA A 5 -6.53 13.07 -3.48
CA ALA A 5 -7.31 14.26 -3.83
C ALA A 5 -6.99 15.44 -2.90
N LEU A 6 -6.91 15.23 -1.58
CA LEU A 6 -6.55 16.27 -0.60
C LEU A 6 -5.14 16.84 -0.84
N ILE A 7 -4.22 16.01 -1.33
CA ILE A 7 -2.86 16.42 -1.64
C ILE A 7 -2.79 17.09 -3.02
N VAL A 8 -3.38 16.52 -4.06
CA VAL A 8 -3.19 16.99 -5.44
C VAL A 8 -4.09 18.17 -5.77
N LEU A 9 -5.31 18.23 -5.21
CA LEU A 9 -6.28 19.28 -5.54
C LEU A 9 -5.77 20.70 -5.22
N PRO A 10 -5.15 20.99 -4.05
CA PRO A 10 -4.68 22.34 -3.79
C PRO A 10 -3.47 22.72 -4.65
N PHE A 11 -2.64 21.76 -5.08
CA PHE A 11 -1.60 21.99 -6.08
C PHE A 11 -2.19 22.36 -7.45
N LEU A 12 -3.17 21.58 -7.93
CA LEU A 12 -3.87 21.89 -9.17
C LEU A 12 -4.62 23.22 -9.10
N ALA A 13 -5.22 23.54 -7.95
CA ALA A 13 -5.89 24.83 -7.73
C ALA A 13 -4.89 26.00 -7.77
N TRP A 14 -3.68 25.82 -7.23
CA TRP A 14 -2.62 26.81 -7.32
C TRP A 14 -2.16 27.05 -8.77
N ILE A 15 -1.98 25.98 -9.56
CA ILE A 15 -1.68 26.09 -11.00
C ILE A 15 -2.83 26.80 -11.72
N ALA A 16 -4.08 26.40 -11.48
CA ALA A 16 -5.26 27.00 -12.07
C ALA A 16 -5.35 28.50 -11.76
N ALA A 17 -5.19 28.87 -10.50
CA ALA A 17 -5.22 30.27 -10.08
C ALA A 17 -4.11 31.09 -10.77
N THR A 18 -2.92 30.51 -10.95
CA THR A 18 -1.81 31.16 -11.65
C THR A 18 -2.12 31.39 -13.12
N ASP A 19 -2.63 30.37 -13.82
CA ASP A 19 -3.03 30.47 -15.22
C ASP A 19 -4.16 31.47 -15.44
N LEU A 20 -5.20 31.42 -14.61
CA LEU A 20 -6.36 32.31 -14.68
C LEU A 20 -5.96 33.77 -14.44
N ARG A 21 -5.07 34.03 -13.47
CA ARG A 21 -4.52 35.39 -13.24
C ARG A 21 -3.71 35.91 -14.42
N GLN A 22 -3.08 35.02 -15.18
CA GLN A 22 -2.33 35.36 -16.39
C GLN A 22 -3.20 35.38 -17.65
N GLY A 23 -4.50 35.13 -17.55
CA GLY A 23 -5.41 35.03 -18.69
C GLY A 23 -5.12 33.85 -19.62
N ARG A 24 -4.42 32.81 -19.12
CA ARG A 24 -4.01 31.64 -19.89
C ARG A 24 -4.98 30.48 -19.69
N HIS A 25 -5.11 29.65 -20.72
CA HIS A 25 -5.80 28.35 -20.64
C HIS A 25 -7.25 28.37 -20.08
N LEU A 26 -7.97 29.49 -20.18
CA LEU A 26 -9.34 29.65 -19.67
C LEU A 26 -10.29 28.55 -20.15
N ARG A 27 -10.24 28.21 -21.44
CA ARG A 27 -11.06 27.14 -22.04
C ARG A 27 -10.75 25.78 -21.41
N PHE A 28 -9.47 25.48 -21.20
CA PHE A 28 -9.05 24.24 -20.54
C PHE A 28 -9.59 24.19 -19.12
N TRP A 29 -9.39 25.23 -18.31
CA TRP A 29 -9.86 25.26 -16.93
C TRP A 29 -11.38 25.19 -16.81
N SER A 30 -12.11 25.85 -17.71
CA SER A 30 -13.58 25.81 -17.74
C SER A 30 -14.10 24.41 -18.07
N ILE A 31 -13.52 23.74 -19.08
CA ILE A 31 -13.90 22.37 -19.45
C ILE A 31 -13.53 21.39 -18.33
N SER A 32 -12.30 21.47 -17.81
CA SER A 32 -11.82 20.61 -16.71
C SER A 32 -12.68 20.75 -15.46
N LEU A 33 -13.06 21.98 -15.09
CA LEU A 33 -13.96 22.23 -13.96
C LEU A 33 -15.36 21.68 -14.23
N GLY A 34 -15.93 21.93 -15.42
CA GLY A 34 -17.25 21.41 -15.79
C GLY A 34 -17.31 19.87 -15.75
N VAL A 35 -16.31 19.20 -16.34
CA VAL A 35 -16.19 17.74 -16.30
C VAL A 35 -15.98 17.25 -14.87
N GLY A 36 -15.08 17.89 -14.10
CA GLY A 36 -14.81 17.53 -12.71
C GLY A 36 -16.05 17.64 -11.81
N VAL A 37 -16.83 18.71 -11.95
CA VAL A 37 -18.11 18.91 -11.24
C VAL A 37 -19.12 17.84 -11.65
N LEU A 38 -19.27 17.56 -12.95
CA LEU A 38 -20.20 16.54 -13.43
C LEU A 38 -19.85 15.16 -12.87
N PHE A 39 -18.56 14.78 -12.88
CA PHE A 39 -18.10 13.52 -12.29
C PHE A 39 -18.32 13.48 -10.78
N LEU A 40 -18.05 14.57 -10.05
CA LEU A 40 -18.28 14.65 -8.62
C LEU A 40 -19.75 14.50 -8.27
N LEU A 41 -20.64 15.19 -8.99
CA LEU A 41 -22.09 15.08 -8.81
C LEU A 41 -22.59 13.67 -9.10
N GLY A 42 -22.14 13.06 -10.20
CA GLY A 42 -22.49 11.67 -10.53
C GLY A 42 -22.01 10.69 -9.45
N TYR A 43 -20.79 10.89 -8.93
CA TYR A 43 -20.24 10.10 -7.83
C TYR A 43 -21.07 10.22 -6.55
N LEU A 44 -21.36 11.45 -6.11
CA LEU A 44 -22.14 11.71 -4.90
C LEU A 44 -23.59 11.21 -5.04
N ALA A 45 -24.20 11.41 -6.21
CA ALA A 45 -25.55 10.91 -6.51
C ALA A 45 -25.60 9.38 -6.49
N GLY A 46 -24.56 8.70 -7.01
CA GLY A 46 -24.42 7.25 -6.90
C GLY A 46 -24.41 6.77 -5.45
N TYR A 47 -23.60 7.39 -4.58
CA TYR A 47 -23.62 7.04 -3.15
C TYR A 47 -24.95 7.36 -2.48
N ALA A 48 -25.52 8.54 -2.73
CA ALA A 48 -26.85 8.88 -2.20
C ALA A 48 -27.90 7.84 -2.60
N TRP A 49 -27.86 7.35 -3.84
CA TRP A 49 -28.78 6.33 -4.34
C TRP A 49 -28.57 4.95 -3.68
N PHE A 50 -27.34 4.46 -3.56
CA PHE A 50 -27.07 3.12 -3.07
C PHE A 50 -27.00 3.00 -1.54
N THR A 51 -26.58 4.06 -0.85
CA THR A 51 -26.33 4.02 0.61
C THR A 51 -27.19 5.00 1.40
N GLY A 52 -27.98 5.86 0.73
CA GLY A 52 -28.74 6.93 1.38
C GLY A 52 -27.88 8.10 1.88
N ASP A 53 -26.58 8.08 1.61
CA ASP A 53 -25.61 9.07 2.11
C ASP A 53 -24.63 9.45 0.99
N PRO A 54 -24.72 10.66 0.40
CA PRO A 54 -23.79 11.10 -0.65
C PRO A 54 -22.33 11.15 -0.15
N TRP A 55 -22.13 11.30 1.15
CA TRP A 55 -20.82 11.39 1.81
C TRP A 55 -20.42 10.05 2.45
N TYR A 56 -21.03 8.93 2.07
CA TYR A 56 -20.76 7.62 2.67
C TYR A 56 -19.27 7.27 2.73
N ARG A 57 -18.52 7.45 1.64
CA ARG A 57 -17.05 7.22 1.63
C ARG A 57 -16.32 8.24 2.49
N TRP A 58 -16.87 9.44 2.64
CA TRP A 58 -16.34 10.43 3.54
C TRP A 58 -16.43 9.94 4.99
N HIS A 59 -17.65 9.63 5.45
CA HIS A 59 -17.90 9.15 6.80
C HIS A 59 -17.17 7.84 7.11
N GLY A 60 -17.16 6.88 6.17
CA GLY A 60 -16.47 5.60 6.36
C GLY A 60 -14.97 5.77 6.62
N ILE A 61 -14.30 6.63 5.87
CA ILE A 61 -12.85 6.82 6.05
C ILE A 61 -12.53 7.61 7.32
N GLU A 62 -13.33 8.63 7.68
CA GLU A 62 -13.14 9.33 8.97
C GLU A 62 -13.38 8.36 10.15
N GLY A 63 -14.40 7.51 10.07
CA GLY A 63 -14.67 6.47 11.06
C GLY A 63 -13.54 5.46 11.20
N GLU A 64 -12.97 4.99 10.08
CA GLU A 64 -11.89 4.00 10.09
C GLU A 64 -10.56 4.57 10.61
N HIS A 65 -10.26 5.84 10.29
CA HIS A 65 -9.00 6.48 10.71
C HIS A 65 -8.95 6.75 12.21
N ASN A 66 -10.07 6.88 12.90
CA ASN A 66 -10.07 7.12 14.35
C ASN A 66 -9.90 5.83 15.17
N VAL A 67 -10.05 4.65 14.56
CA VAL A 67 -10.07 3.36 15.27
C VAL A 67 -8.91 2.44 14.86
N SER A 68 -8.17 2.80 13.80
CA SER A 68 -7.01 2.04 13.33
C SER A 68 -5.80 2.17 14.29
N PRO A 69 -5.16 1.08 14.73
CA PRO A 69 -3.90 1.15 15.50
C PRO A 69 -2.71 1.83 14.78
N TRP A 70 -2.80 1.96 13.45
CA TRP A 70 -1.87 2.70 12.61
C TRP A 70 -2.14 4.21 12.66
N SER A 71 -3.30 4.60 13.17
CA SER A 71 -3.65 5.98 13.39
C SER A 71 -2.80 6.60 14.49
N TYR A 72 -2.51 7.88 14.32
CA TYR A 72 -1.98 8.73 15.36
C TYR A 72 -3.08 9.33 16.25
N TYR A 73 -4.34 8.97 16.01
CA TYR A 73 -5.44 9.34 16.88
C TYR A 73 -5.22 8.79 18.29
N GLY A 74 -5.23 9.68 19.29
CA GLY A 74 -4.99 9.33 20.69
C GLY A 74 -3.53 9.03 21.05
N ARG A 75 -2.57 9.20 20.13
CA ARG A 75 -1.14 9.06 20.43
C ARG A 75 -0.61 10.26 21.23
N SER A 76 0.46 10.01 21.97
CA SER A 76 1.15 11.05 22.73
C SER A 76 1.76 12.12 21.81
N GLY A 77 1.90 13.35 22.32
CA GLY A 77 2.55 14.43 21.58
C GLY A 77 4.00 14.11 21.20
N SER A 78 4.71 13.32 22.00
CA SER A 78 6.05 12.82 21.68
C SER A 78 6.03 11.90 20.46
N GLU A 79 5.14 10.91 20.40
CA GLU A 79 5.03 10.01 19.23
C GLU A 79 4.70 10.78 17.94
N ILE A 80 3.86 11.83 18.05
CA ILE A 80 3.57 12.73 16.92
C ILE A 80 4.83 13.51 16.53
N LEU A 81 5.59 14.05 17.48
CA LEU A 81 6.81 14.80 17.21
C LEU A 81 7.88 13.92 16.55
N GLU A 82 8.07 12.69 17.01
CA GLU A 82 8.96 11.72 16.38
C GLU A 82 8.54 11.43 14.94
N ARG A 83 7.23 11.24 14.73
CA ARG A 83 6.64 11.07 13.39
C ARG A 83 6.90 12.28 12.49
N LEU A 84 6.93 13.50 13.01
CA LEU A 84 7.14 14.71 12.20
C LEU A 84 8.61 15.10 12.05
N THR A 85 9.54 14.46 12.76
CA THR A 85 10.96 14.82 12.74
C THR A 85 11.79 13.78 12.03
N TYR A 86 12.12 12.67 12.68
CA TYR A 86 13.11 11.72 12.16
C TYR A 86 12.49 10.46 11.55
N HIS A 87 11.25 10.08 11.88
CA HIS A 87 10.64 8.89 11.28
C HIS A 87 10.53 8.94 9.75
N PRO A 88 10.20 10.07 9.08
CA PRO A 88 10.15 10.11 7.62
C PRO A 88 11.53 9.90 7.00
N LEU A 89 12.57 10.45 7.61
CA LEU A 89 13.95 10.24 7.18
C LEU A 89 14.36 8.77 7.34
N ALA A 90 14.08 8.17 8.50
CA ALA A 90 14.31 6.75 8.75
C ALA A 90 13.54 5.87 7.76
N PHE A 91 12.29 6.22 7.46
CA PHE A 91 11.46 5.54 6.47
C PHE A 91 12.05 5.60 5.06
N PHE A 92 12.53 6.76 4.60
CA PHE A 92 13.17 6.86 3.29
C PHE A 92 14.47 6.05 3.22
N LEU A 93 15.25 6.01 4.29
CA LEU A 93 16.46 5.18 4.37
C LEU A 93 16.12 3.68 4.39
N ALA A 94 15.02 3.30 5.04
CA ALA A 94 14.56 1.92 5.15
C ALA A 94 13.76 1.43 3.93
N THR A 95 13.25 2.32 3.08
CA THR A 95 12.48 2.01 1.87
C THR A 95 13.22 2.51 0.62
N PRO A 96 14.18 1.75 0.08
CA PRO A 96 15.02 2.22 -1.01
C PRO A 96 14.24 2.57 -2.28
N GLY A 97 13.13 1.86 -2.56
CA GLY A 97 12.26 2.14 -3.71
C GLY A 97 11.71 3.58 -3.77
N ILE A 98 11.69 4.28 -2.63
CA ILE A 98 11.25 5.69 -2.52
C ILE A 98 12.43 6.59 -2.14
N GLY A 99 13.27 6.12 -1.21
CA GLY A 99 14.42 6.88 -0.71
C GLY A 99 15.45 7.21 -1.77
N LEU A 100 15.77 6.30 -2.70
CA LEU A 100 16.80 6.62 -3.70
C LEU A 100 16.36 7.68 -4.70
N PRO A 101 15.16 7.56 -5.33
CA PRO A 101 14.67 8.62 -6.20
C PRO A 101 14.70 9.98 -5.50
N LEU A 102 14.30 10.03 -4.22
CA LEU A 102 14.36 11.25 -3.42
C LEU A 102 15.79 11.75 -3.21
N LEU A 103 16.71 10.90 -2.79
CA LEU A 103 18.11 11.27 -2.59
C LEU A 103 18.74 11.85 -3.87
N PHE A 104 18.51 11.21 -5.01
CA PHE A 104 19.02 11.71 -6.30
C PHE A 104 18.30 12.96 -6.79
N SER A 105 17.03 13.13 -6.45
CA SER A 105 16.31 14.37 -6.79
C SER A 105 16.96 15.61 -6.15
N ILE A 106 17.54 15.47 -4.94
CA ILE A 106 18.31 16.53 -4.27
C ILE A 106 19.58 16.87 -5.08
N GLY A 107 20.23 15.86 -5.67
CA GLY A 107 21.32 16.07 -6.63
C GLY A 107 20.85 16.88 -7.85
N GLY A 108 19.69 16.56 -8.41
CA GLY A 108 19.11 17.28 -9.54
C GLY A 108 18.90 18.78 -9.27
N MET A 109 18.58 19.12 -8.02
CA MET A 109 18.42 20.51 -7.56
C MET A 109 19.75 21.24 -7.41
N THR A 110 20.73 20.62 -6.73
CA THR A 110 22.00 21.29 -6.38
C THR A 110 22.90 21.54 -7.59
N PHE A 111 22.82 20.69 -8.61
CA PHE A 111 23.63 20.79 -9.82
C PHE A 111 22.90 21.45 -11.01
N GLY A 112 21.69 21.99 -10.81
CA GLY A 112 20.98 22.74 -11.83
C GLY A 112 21.56 24.13 -12.05
N LYS A 113 22.07 24.41 -13.25
CA LYS A 113 22.44 25.78 -13.65
C LYS A 113 21.16 26.63 -13.75
N PRO A 114 21.07 27.78 -13.05
CA PRO A 114 19.90 28.68 -13.09
C PRO A 114 19.60 29.35 -14.45
N GLY A 115 20.35 29.04 -15.52
CA GLY A 115 20.37 29.83 -16.76
C GLY A 115 19.47 29.34 -17.90
N ARG A 116 18.93 28.11 -17.83
CA ARG A 116 17.90 27.62 -18.74
C ARG A 116 16.84 26.94 -17.87
N THR A 117 15.78 27.68 -17.56
CA THR A 117 14.59 27.18 -16.87
C THR A 117 13.95 26.09 -17.72
N ASP A 118 14.40 24.86 -17.48
CA ASP A 118 13.68 23.68 -17.93
C ASP A 118 12.37 23.65 -17.13
N ARG A 119 11.28 24.07 -17.79
CA ARG A 119 9.95 24.12 -17.18
C ARG A 119 9.56 22.78 -16.55
N LEU A 120 10.08 21.66 -17.07
CA LEU A 120 9.85 20.35 -16.51
C LEU A 120 10.57 20.16 -15.17
N LEU A 121 11.79 20.68 -15.02
CA LEU A 121 12.54 20.66 -13.75
C LEU A 121 11.81 21.49 -12.70
N ASP A 122 11.42 22.72 -13.04
CA ASP A 122 10.73 23.62 -12.11
C ASP A 122 9.40 23.01 -11.66
N PHE A 123 8.63 22.44 -12.60
CA PHE A 123 7.39 21.75 -12.30
C PHE A 123 7.61 20.54 -11.41
N SER A 124 8.55 19.65 -11.79
CA SER A 124 8.82 18.40 -11.06
C SER A 124 9.34 18.68 -9.66
N PHE A 125 10.21 19.67 -9.51
CA PHE A 125 10.70 20.11 -8.21
C PHE A 125 9.58 20.67 -7.34
N THR A 126 8.80 21.62 -7.86
CA THR A 126 7.69 22.24 -7.11
C THR A 126 6.66 21.19 -6.71
N TYR A 127 6.33 20.27 -7.63
CA TYR A 127 5.40 19.18 -7.36
C TYR A 127 5.96 18.20 -6.33
N LEU A 128 7.24 17.83 -6.42
CA LEU A 128 7.90 16.97 -5.43
C LEU A 128 7.88 17.59 -4.04
N LEU A 129 8.26 18.87 -3.93
CA LEU A 129 8.27 19.59 -2.66
C LEU A 129 6.87 19.68 -2.07
N TRP A 130 5.87 19.96 -2.90
CA TRP A 130 4.47 19.97 -2.50
C TRP A 130 4.05 18.60 -1.93
N LEU A 131 4.30 17.52 -2.67
CA LEU A 131 4.00 16.17 -2.19
C LEU A 131 4.73 15.87 -0.89
N LEU A 132 6.02 16.22 -0.78
CA LEU A 132 6.82 15.98 0.42
C LEU A 132 6.20 16.69 1.63
N VAL A 133 5.90 17.98 1.53
CA VAL A 133 5.28 18.76 2.61
C VAL A 133 3.95 18.12 3.05
N PHE A 134 3.10 17.75 2.10
CA PHE A 134 1.79 17.18 2.42
C PHE A 134 1.85 15.75 2.97
N HIS A 135 2.78 14.90 2.51
CA HIS A 135 2.92 13.55 3.10
C HIS A 135 3.63 13.59 4.45
N TRP A 136 4.47 14.60 4.67
CA TRP A 136 5.20 14.78 5.91
C TRP A 136 4.32 15.36 7.02
N PHE A 137 3.61 16.45 6.73
CA PHE A 137 2.84 17.23 7.72
C PHE A 137 1.32 17.18 7.52
N GLY A 138 0.83 16.56 6.44
CA GLY A 138 -0.60 16.48 6.18
C GLY A 138 -1.32 15.50 7.08
N SER A 139 -2.60 15.80 7.36
CA SER A 139 -3.49 14.92 8.11
C SER A 139 -4.30 14.03 7.16
N SER A 140 -4.59 12.82 7.63
CA SER A 140 -5.49 11.86 7.00
C SER A 140 -6.95 11.97 7.48
N SER A 141 -7.20 12.75 8.54
CA SER A 141 -8.52 13.08 9.07
C SER A 141 -8.72 14.61 9.08
N LEU A 142 -9.95 15.06 8.85
CA LEU A 142 -10.32 16.47 9.06
C LEU A 142 -10.76 16.78 10.50
N GLN A 143 -11.21 15.78 11.25
CA GLN A 143 -11.70 15.97 12.62
C GLN A 143 -10.57 16.10 13.63
N SER A 144 -9.45 15.42 13.37
CA SER A 144 -8.30 15.40 14.24
C SER A 144 -7.01 15.37 13.43
N TYR A 145 -5.92 15.87 14.00
CA TYR A 145 -4.62 15.78 13.37
C TYR A 145 -4.11 14.34 13.45
N ASN A 146 -4.09 13.67 12.29
CA ASN A 146 -3.67 12.30 12.15
C ASN A 146 -2.65 12.21 11.01
N PRO A 147 -1.34 12.41 11.28
CA PRO A 147 -0.32 12.39 10.25
C PRO A 147 -0.38 11.12 9.42
N MET A 148 -0.07 11.27 8.13
CA MET A 148 -0.11 10.18 7.18
C MET A 148 0.76 9.00 7.60
N LEU A 149 0.30 7.77 7.35
CA LEU A 149 1.11 6.60 7.67
C LEU A 149 2.41 6.53 6.85
N LEU A 150 3.50 6.09 7.49
CA LEU A 150 4.75 5.72 6.82
C LEU A 150 4.63 4.31 6.24
N ALA A 151 3.78 4.17 5.23
CA ALA A 151 3.67 2.95 4.43
C ALA A 151 4.06 3.25 2.99
N GLU A 152 4.88 2.38 2.39
CA GLU A 152 5.43 2.54 1.04
C GLU A 152 4.37 2.97 0.01
N ARG A 153 3.23 2.27 0.01
CA ARG A 153 2.11 2.54 -0.92
C ARG A 153 1.55 3.96 -0.83
N MET A 154 1.63 4.63 0.32
CA MET A 154 1.13 6.00 0.50
C MET A 154 2.08 7.03 -0.10
N TRP A 155 3.38 6.72 -0.18
CA TRP A 155 4.43 7.62 -0.64
C TRP A 155 4.82 7.39 -2.11
N LEU A 156 4.17 6.45 -2.81
CA LEU A 156 4.43 6.15 -4.23
C LEU A 156 4.25 7.37 -5.15
N MET A 157 3.42 8.33 -4.77
CA MET A 157 3.21 9.55 -5.57
C MET A 157 4.46 10.43 -5.66
N LEU A 158 5.42 10.30 -4.73
CA LEU A 158 6.68 11.03 -4.78
C LEU A 158 7.62 10.46 -5.86
N ILE A 159 7.45 9.19 -6.23
CA ILE A 159 8.38 8.50 -7.15
C ILE A 159 8.44 9.20 -8.50
N PRO A 160 7.33 9.47 -9.24
CA PRO A 160 7.43 10.04 -10.57
C PRO A 160 8.22 11.36 -10.64
N PRO A 161 7.91 12.42 -9.85
CA PRO A 161 8.69 13.65 -9.92
C PRO A 161 10.11 13.47 -9.38
N ALA A 162 10.33 12.63 -8.36
CA ALA A 162 11.67 12.33 -7.86
C ALA A 162 12.53 11.62 -8.92
N THR A 163 11.96 10.67 -9.66
CA THR A 163 12.66 9.96 -10.74
C THR A 163 12.98 10.89 -11.91
N ILE A 164 12.06 11.78 -12.31
CA ILE A 164 12.35 12.79 -13.35
C ILE A 164 13.57 13.63 -12.93
N MET A 165 13.56 14.14 -11.69
CA MET A 165 14.67 14.92 -11.14
C MET A 165 15.97 14.12 -11.07
N ALA A 166 15.91 12.84 -10.67
CA ALA A 166 17.06 11.94 -10.63
C ALA A 166 17.64 11.66 -12.02
N VAL A 167 16.80 11.43 -13.03
CA VAL A 167 17.25 11.23 -14.41
C VAL A 167 17.94 12.49 -14.94
N LEU A 168 17.37 13.67 -14.69
CA LEU A 168 17.98 14.94 -15.08
C LEU A 168 19.34 15.16 -14.38
N PHE A 169 19.46 14.72 -13.12
CA PHE A 169 20.75 14.71 -12.41
C PHE A 169 21.78 13.83 -13.13
N PHE A 170 21.42 12.59 -13.46
CA PHE A 170 22.33 11.66 -14.15
C PHE A 170 22.67 12.10 -15.58
N GLN A 171 21.72 12.65 -16.31
CA GLN A 171 21.96 13.18 -17.66
C GLN A 171 23.04 14.26 -17.62
N ARG A 172 22.94 15.19 -16.66
CA ARG A 172 23.96 16.23 -16.47
C ARG A 172 25.29 15.67 -16.02
N LEU A 173 25.28 14.61 -15.20
CA LEU A 173 26.50 13.92 -14.77
C LEU A 173 27.26 13.30 -15.94
N ALA A 174 26.50 12.74 -16.90
CA ALA A 174 27.00 12.08 -18.09
C ALA A 174 27.50 13.07 -19.16
N GLU A 175 27.07 14.33 -19.13
CA GLU A 175 27.57 15.37 -20.02
C GLU A 175 29.08 15.60 -19.79
N GLN A 176 29.86 15.67 -20.89
CA GLN A 176 31.33 15.70 -20.85
C GLN A 176 31.90 16.94 -20.15
N ASP A 177 31.12 18.01 -20.03
CA ASP A 177 31.50 19.27 -19.37
C ASP A 177 31.18 19.32 -17.87
N ALA A 178 30.66 18.22 -17.29
CA ALA A 178 30.34 18.17 -15.86
C ALA A 178 31.61 18.34 -15.00
N PRO A 179 31.61 19.23 -13.99
CA PRO A 179 32.78 19.43 -13.13
C PRO A 179 33.12 18.14 -12.39
N HIS A 180 34.41 17.79 -12.31
CA HIS A 180 34.92 16.55 -11.71
C HIS A 180 34.33 16.22 -10.33
N LYS A 181 34.02 17.24 -9.53
CA LYS A 181 33.37 17.10 -8.21
C LYS A 181 31.95 16.53 -8.30
N SER A 182 31.16 16.91 -9.31
CA SER A 182 29.80 16.39 -9.51
C SER A 182 29.83 14.89 -9.85
N ARG A 183 30.75 14.47 -10.73
CA ARG A 183 31.00 13.06 -11.08
C ARG A 183 31.37 12.23 -9.86
N LEU A 184 32.29 12.73 -9.03
CA LEU A 184 32.68 12.06 -7.80
C LEU A 184 31.50 11.90 -6.82
N VAL A 185 30.69 12.94 -6.63
CA VAL A 185 29.48 12.88 -5.78
C VAL A 185 28.47 11.87 -6.34
N GLY A 186 28.22 11.86 -7.65
CA GLY A 186 27.32 10.89 -8.27
C GLY A 186 27.82 9.44 -8.10
N LEU A 187 29.13 9.20 -8.25
CA LEU A 187 29.75 7.90 -8.04
C LEU A 187 29.70 7.46 -6.58
N LEU A 188 29.96 8.38 -5.63
CA LEU A 188 29.87 8.09 -4.20
C LEU A 188 28.43 7.79 -3.76
N LEU A 189 27.44 8.51 -4.31
CA LEU A 189 26.03 8.19 -4.10
C LEU A 189 25.71 6.81 -4.66
N LEU A 190 26.08 6.49 -5.90
CA LEU A 190 25.88 5.15 -6.48
C LEU A 190 26.55 4.04 -5.66
N ALA A 191 27.76 4.27 -5.16
CA ALA A 191 28.47 3.32 -4.31
C ALA A 191 27.79 3.12 -2.94
N ALA A 192 27.36 4.21 -2.30
CA ALA A 192 26.61 4.16 -1.04
C ALA A 192 25.26 3.43 -1.22
N LEU A 193 24.64 3.54 -2.40
CA LEU A 193 23.38 2.86 -2.74
C LEU A 193 23.57 1.37 -2.99
N ALA A 194 24.65 1.00 -3.68
CA ALA A 194 25.02 -0.40 -3.83
C ALA A 194 25.28 -1.05 -2.45
N ALA A 195 25.92 -0.32 -1.53
CA ALA A 195 26.18 -0.78 -0.17
C ALA A 195 24.91 -0.86 0.69
N ALA A 196 24.07 0.19 0.69
CA ALA A 196 22.84 0.24 1.49
C ALA A 196 21.78 -0.76 1.00
N GLY A 197 21.62 -0.89 -0.32
CA GLY A 197 20.77 -1.90 -0.94
C GLY A 197 21.31 -3.32 -0.78
N GLY A 198 22.64 -3.51 -0.72
CA GLY A 198 23.22 -4.80 -0.36
C GLY A 198 22.90 -5.20 1.08
N TRP A 199 22.98 -4.26 2.02
CA TRP A 199 22.83 -4.52 3.46
C TRP A 199 21.38 -4.75 3.89
N THR A 200 20.43 -3.94 3.41
CA THR A 200 19.01 -4.04 3.79
C THR A 200 18.33 -5.31 3.25
N PHE A 201 18.80 -5.83 2.10
CA PHE A 201 18.25 -7.05 1.51
C PHE A 201 18.99 -8.33 1.91
N TYR A 202 20.10 -8.23 2.64
CA TYR A 202 20.80 -9.41 3.19
C TYR A 202 20.08 -10.01 4.41
N GLY A 203 19.07 -9.32 4.96
CA GLY A 203 18.37 -9.70 6.18
C GLY A 203 16.90 -10.12 6.03
N GLU A 204 16.23 -9.85 4.90
CA GLU A 204 14.85 -10.27 4.65
C GLU A 204 14.78 -11.23 3.46
N GLU A 205 13.85 -12.20 3.49
CA GLU A 205 13.54 -13.17 2.43
C GLU A 205 12.99 -12.53 1.13
N ARG A 206 13.45 -11.33 0.76
CA ARG A 206 13.07 -10.62 -0.45
C ARG A 206 14.25 -10.61 -1.42
N PRO A 207 14.02 -10.91 -2.71
CA PRO A 207 15.10 -11.16 -3.65
C PRO A 207 15.98 -9.91 -3.84
N ALA A 208 17.18 -9.97 -3.26
CA ALA A 208 18.30 -9.04 -3.43
C ALA A 208 18.69 -8.77 -4.91
N PHE A 209 18.09 -9.50 -5.84
CA PHE A 209 18.20 -9.36 -7.29
C PHE A 209 17.68 -8.01 -7.83
N GLY A 210 16.76 -7.38 -7.08
CA GLY A 210 16.16 -6.07 -7.35
C GLY A 210 17.17 -4.97 -7.71
N PHE A 211 18.13 -4.83 -6.81
CA PHE A 211 18.92 -3.63 -6.67
C PHE A 211 20.27 -3.73 -7.38
N SER A 212 20.85 -4.93 -7.39
CA SER A 212 22.08 -5.23 -8.13
C SER A 212 21.89 -5.05 -9.64
N ALA A 213 20.73 -5.44 -10.20
CA ALA A 213 20.41 -5.26 -11.61
C ALA A 213 20.20 -3.77 -11.99
N ILE A 214 19.54 -2.99 -11.14
CA ILE A 214 19.38 -1.53 -11.33
C ILE A 214 20.74 -0.83 -11.24
N THR A 215 21.54 -1.19 -10.25
CA THR A 215 22.90 -0.67 -10.07
C THR A 215 23.78 -1.01 -11.27
N LEU A 216 23.74 -2.26 -11.76
CA LEU A 216 24.44 -2.69 -12.98
C LEU A 216 23.96 -1.96 -14.22
N ALA A 217 22.64 -1.74 -14.40
CA ALA A 217 22.11 -1.02 -15.55
C ALA A 217 22.51 0.46 -15.56
N VAL A 218 22.55 1.10 -14.38
CA VAL A 218 23.01 2.49 -14.22
C VAL A 218 24.52 2.59 -14.45
N ILE A 219 25.31 1.68 -13.90
CA ILE A 219 26.76 1.60 -14.16
C ILE A 219 27.03 1.35 -15.66
N SER A 220 26.30 0.43 -16.29
CA SER A 220 26.44 0.13 -17.73
C SER A 220 26.07 1.34 -18.59
N GLY A 221 24.98 2.03 -18.26
CA GLY A 221 24.55 3.23 -18.98
C GLY A 221 25.52 4.41 -18.81
N ALA A 222 26.14 4.52 -17.64
CA ALA A 222 27.13 5.56 -17.34
C ALA A 222 28.50 5.28 -18.00
N LEU A 223 28.93 4.02 -18.09
CA LEU A 223 30.22 3.62 -18.68
C LEU A 223 30.19 3.56 -20.20
N PHE A 224 29.04 3.24 -20.81
CA PHE A 224 28.89 3.09 -22.26
C PHE A 224 28.02 4.20 -22.86
N ALA A 225 28.38 5.46 -22.64
CA ALA A 225 27.64 6.63 -23.13
C ALA A 225 27.55 6.64 -24.68
N GLY A 226 26.50 6.02 -25.22
CA GLY A 226 26.24 5.84 -26.65
C GLY A 226 24.87 5.20 -26.91
N TRP A 227 24.45 5.14 -28.18
CA TRP A 227 23.19 4.48 -28.56
C TRP A 227 23.15 3.00 -28.18
N GLU A 228 24.28 2.30 -28.31
CA GLU A 228 24.43 0.90 -27.92
C GLU A 228 24.36 0.70 -26.39
N GLY A 229 24.93 1.60 -25.59
CA GLY A 229 24.79 1.53 -24.13
C GLY A 229 23.35 1.79 -23.66
N ARG A 230 22.64 2.72 -24.31
CA ARG A 230 21.21 2.95 -24.03
C ARG A 230 20.35 1.72 -24.33
N ARG A 231 20.61 1.02 -25.44
CA ARG A 231 19.95 -0.26 -25.77
C ARG A 231 20.25 -1.33 -24.74
N LEU A 232 21.52 -1.48 -24.35
CA LEU A 232 21.94 -2.46 -23.35
C LEU A 232 21.26 -2.19 -21.99
N THR A 233 21.25 -0.94 -21.52
CA THR A 233 20.53 -0.54 -20.30
C THR A 233 19.05 -0.86 -20.39
N ALA A 234 18.38 -0.55 -21.51
CA ALA A 234 16.97 -0.87 -21.70
C ALA A 234 16.70 -2.38 -21.69
N LEU A 235 17.56 -3.19 -22.32
CA LEU A 235 17.46 -4.65 -22.32
C LEU A 235 17.66 -5.24 -20.92
N ILE A 236 18.63 -4.73 -20.14
CA ILE A 236 18.85 -5.14 -18.75
C ILE A 236 17.63 -4.79 -17.89
N MET A 237 17.06 -3.58 -18.04
CA MET A 237 15.84 -3.18 -17.34
C MET A 237 14.63 -4.03 -17.74
N MET A 238 14.50 -4.37 -19.01
CA MET A 238 13.42 -5.25 -19.46
C MET A 238 13.58 -6.68 -18.93
N ALA A 239 14.78 -7.24 -18.99
CA ALA A 239 15.09 -8.54 -18.39
C ALA A 239 14.82 -8.55 -16.88
N PHE A 240 15.13 -7.45 -16.20
CA PHE A 240 14.82 -7.26 -14.79
C PHE A 240 13.31 -7.25 -14.52
N LEU A 241 12.53 -6.47 -15.27
CA LEU A 241 11.07 -6.43 -15.14
C LEU A 241 10.44 -7.81 -15.42
N ILE A 242 10.95 -8.54 -16.42
CA ILE A 242 10.53 -9.91 -16.69
C ILE A 242 10.90 -10.83 -15.52
N GLY A 243 12.08 -10.66 -14.92
CA GLY A 243 12.50 -11.38 -13.72
C GLY A 243 11.64 -11.11 -12.47
N GLN A 244 10.86 -10.02 -12.45
CA GLN A 244 9.87 -9.78 -11.40
C GLN A 244 8.57 -10.60 -11.59
N VAL A 245 8.31 -11.15 -12.77
CA VAL A 245 7.10 -11.95 -13.03
C VAL A 245 7.05 -13.19 -12.13
N PRO A 246 8.12 -14.01 -11.99
CA PRO A 246 8.15 -15.09 -11.00
C PRO A 246 7.90 -14.61 -9.57
N ASN A 247 8.39 -13.44 -9.16
CA ASN A 247 8.13 -12.89 -7.83
C ASN A 247 6.65 -12.54 -7.64
N ILE A 248 6.00 -11.97 -8.66
CA ILE A 248 4.57 -11.67 -8.64
C ILE A 248 3.76 -12.97 -8.59
N VAL A 249 4.15 -13.99 -9.35
CA VAL A 249 3.51 -15.31 -9.33
C VAL A 249 3.70 -15.99 -7.98
N HIS A 250 4.91 -15.97 -7.43
CA HIS A 250 5.21 -16.53 -6.11
C HIS A 250 4.43 -15.81 -5.01
N PHE A 251 4.38 -14.47 -5.04
CA PHE A 251 3.57 -13.68 -4.14
C PHE A 251 2.09 -14.04 -4.25
N ARG A 252 1.58 -14.25 -5.47
CA ARG A 252 0.22 -14.73 -5.70
C ARG A 252 -0.02 -16.09 -5.04
N GLU A 253 0.92 -17.02 -5.13
CA GLU A 253 0.82 -18.35 -4.51
C GLU A 253 0.87 -18.29 -2.97
N GLN A 254 1.58 -17.31 -2.41
CA GLN A 254 1.63 -17.07 -0.97
C GLN A 254 0.38 -16.36 -0.43
N THR A 255 -0.34 -15.59 -1.26
CA THR A 255 -1.58 -14.95 -0.83
C THR A 255 -2.68 -15.98 -0.57
N SER A 256 -3.16 -16.02 0.69
CA SER A 256 -4.25 -16.89 1.15
C SER A 256 -5.51 -16.79 0.30
N PHE A 257 -5.81 -15.60 -0.23
CA PHE A 257 -7.03 -15.29 -0.98
C PHE A 257 -7.39 -16.31 -2.07
N PHE A 258 -6.43 -16.74 -2.90
CA PHE A 258 -6.74 -17.68 -3.99
C PHE A 258 -7.03 -19.09 -3.49
N GLY A 259 -6.32 -19.54 -2.45
CA GLY A 259 -6.56 -20.81 -1.79
C GLY A 259 -7.90 -20.82 -1.07
N GLU A 260 -8.22 -19.74 -0.36
CA GLU A 260 -9.52 -19.53 0.30
C GLU A 260 -10.66 -19.56 -0.72
N ARG A 261 -10.57 -18.78 -1.81
CA ARG A 261 -11.57 -18.77 -2.88
C ARG A 261 -11.79 -20.16 -3.48
N SER A 262 -10.71 -20.87 -3.81
CA SER A 262 -10.77 -22.20 -4.41
C SER A 262 -11.45 -23.20 -3.46
N PHE A 263 -11.16 -23.10 -2.16
CA PHE A 263 -11.82 -23.90 -1.13
C PHE A 263 -13.33 -23.62 -1.10
N PHE A 264 -13.75 -22.36 -1.00
CA PHE A 264 -15.17 -22.01 -0.93
C PHE A 264 -15.95 -22.41 -2.20
N GLN A 265 -15.32 -22.32 -3.38
CA GLN A 265 -15.91 -22.77 -4.64
C GLN A 265 -16.03 -24.31 -4.74
N GLY A 266 -15.13 -25.03 -4.05
CA GLY A 266 -15.13 -26.50 -3.98
C GLY A 266 -16.05 -27.09 -2.90
N LEU A 267 -16.69 -26.26 -2.06
CA LEU A 267 -17.60 -26.75 -1.04
C LEU A 267 -18.81 -27.48 -1.68
N PRO A 268 -19.28 -28.59 -1.08
CA PRO A 268 -20.42 -29.33 -1.60
C PRO A 268 -21.65 -28.42 -1.71
N LYS A 269 -22.17 -28.30 -2.94
CA LYS A 269 -23.45 -27.62 -3.20
C LYS A 269 -24.59 -28.47 -2.64
N GLY A 270 -25.63 -27.81 -2.15
CA GLY A 270 -26.78 -28.43 -1.48
C GLY A 270 -26.64 -28.62 0.03
N ARG A 271 -25.50 -28.25 0.64
CA ARG A 271 -25.22 -28.48 2.07
C ARG A 271 -25.00 -27.19 2.83
N ALA A 272 -25.50 -27.12 4.06
CA ALA A 272 -25.24 -26.01 4.98
C ALA A 272 -23.79 -26.08 5.47
N ASN A 273 -22.92 -25.31 4.83
CA ASN A 273 -21.50 -25.24 5.14
C ASN A 273 -21.24 -24.02 6.02
N TRP A 274 -20.84 -24.24 7.27
CA TRP A 274 -20.50 -23.18 8.21
C TRP A 274 -18.98 -23.06 8.27
N VAL A 275 -18.48 -21.83 8.13
CA VAL A 275 -17.04 -21.55 8.16
C VAL A 275 -16.77 -20.46 9.18
N VAL A 276 -16.06 -20.85 10.23
CA VAL A 276 -15.58 -19.97 11.29
C VAL A 276 -14.32 -19.25 10.80
N VAL A 277 -14.35 -17.93 10.82
CA VAL A 277 -13.36 -17.03 10.22
C VAL A 277 -13.13 -15.81 11.10
N ASP A 278 -12.09 -15.03 10.78
CA ASP A 278 -11.88 -13.71 11.39
C ASP A 278 -12.84 -12.64 10.85
N SER A 279 -13.03 -11.58 11.63
CA SER A 279 -13.89 -10.44 11.29
C SER A 279 -13.46 -9.72 10.00
N ILE A 280 -12.16 -9.72 9.67
CA ILE A 280 -11.65 -9.10 8.43
C ILE A 280 -12.13 -9.94 7.23
N PHE A 281 -12.09 -11.26 7.35
CA PHE A 281 -12.59 -12.15 6.30
C PHE A 281 -14.10 -12.06 6.11
N ILE A 282 -14.91 -11.65 7.08
CA ILE A 282 -16.37 -11.52 6.85
C ILE A 282 -16.69 -10.27 6.01
N THR A 283 -15.91 -9.22 6.22
CA THR A 283 -16.09 -7.94 5.53
C THR A 283 -15.45 -7.92 4.13
N LYS A 284 -14.42 -8.74 3.89
CA LYS A 284 -13.70 -8.86 2.61
C LYS A 284 -14.48 -9.43 1.40
N PRO A 285 -15.30 -10.51 1.52
CA PRO A 285 -16.02 -11.17 0.44
C PRO A 285 -16.86 -10.22 -0.40
N LEU A 286 -17.45 -9.21 0.22
CA LEU A 286 -18.26 -8.18 -0.44
C LEU A 286 -17.42 -7.18 -1.24
N ALA A 287 -16.11 -7.07 -0.98
CA ALA A 287 -15.24 -6.04 -1.54
C ALA A 287 -14.30 -6.54 -2.66
N HIS A 288 -14.12 -7.85 -2.83
CA HIS A 288 -13.06 -8.40 -3.70
C HIS A 288 -13.57 -9.36 -4.80
N PHE A 289 -13.27 -9.01 -6.06
CA PHE A 289 -13.24 -9.87 -7.26
C PHE A 289 -14.49 -10.76 -7.53
N ASP A 290 -15.70 -10.19 -7.47
CA ASP A 290 -16.95 -10.90 -7.79
C ASP A 290 -17.16 -12.21 -7.02
N PHE A 291 -16.57 -12.36 -5.82
CA PHE A 291 -16.79 -13.54 -5.01
C PHE A 291 -18.25 -13.55 -4.51
N ARG A 292 -19.07 -14.40 -5.14
CA ARG A 292 -20.44 -14.67 -4.70
C ARG A 292 -20.39 -15.91 -3.80
N PRO A 293 -20.48 -15.76 -2.47
CA PRO A 293 -20.50 -16.92 -1.59
C PRO A 293 -21.66 -17.83 -2.01
N PRO A 294 -21.47 -19.16 -2.06
CA PRO A 294 -22.58 -20.09 -2.29
C PRO A 294 -23.72 -19.81 -1.31
N ALA A 295 -24.98 -19.91 -1.73
CA ALA A 295 -26.14 -19.55 -0.90
C ALA A 295 -26.23 -20.32 0.44
N GLN A 296 -25.51 -21.43 0.57
CA GLN A 296 -25.49 -22.29 1.76
C GLN A 296 -24.20 -22.13 2.58
N LEU A 297 -23.36 -21.14 2.24
CA LEU A 297 -22.16 -20.79 3.00
C LEU A 297 -22.52 -19.78 4.09
N HIS A 298 -22.33 -20.18 5.34
CA HIS A 298 -22.50 -19.31 6.50
C HIS A 298 -21.13 -18.97 7.07
N LEU A 299 -20.74 -17.70 6.99
CA LEU A 299 -19.50 -17.21 7.60
C LEU A 299 -19.79 -16.77 9.04
N ILE A 300 -18.98 -17.23 9.99
CA ILE A 300 -19.16 -16.95 11.42
C ILE A 300 -17.91 -16.26 11.94
N ASP A 301 -18.09 -15.11 12.57
CA ASP A 301 -16.97 -14.41 13.22
C ASP A 301 -16.61 -15.18 14.48
N TRP A 302 -15.36 -15.62 14.58
CA TRP A 302 -14.93 -16.31 15.79
C TRP A 302 -14.98 -15.42 17.06
N ASN A 303 -15.06 -14.09 16.92
CA ASN A 303 -15.25 -13.16 18.04
C ASN A 303 -16.73 -13.00 18.42
N HIS A 304 -17.65 -13.37 17.52
CA HIS A 304 -19.09 -13.32 17.73
C HIS A 304 -19.70 -14.68 17.38
N PRO A 305 -19.33 -15.75 18.11
CA PRO A 305 -19.82 -17.08 17.82
C PRO A 305 -21.33 -17.17 18.01
N VAL A 306 -21.97 -18.00 17.20
CA VAL A 306 -23.42 -18.23 17.21
C VAL A 306 -23.67 -19.58 17.87
N GLU A 307 -24.67 -19.65 18.74
CA GLU A 307 -25.07 -20.94 19.31
C GLU A 307 -25.61 -21.85 18.21
N LEU A 308 -25.15 -23.10 18.19
CA LEU A 308 -25.69 -24.13 17.31
C LEU A 308 -27.10 -24.51 17.81
N GLN A 309 -28.11 -23.72 17.46
CA GLN A 309 -29.52 -24.08 17.67
C GLN A 309 -29.94 -25.25 16.75
N GLU A 310 -31.24 -25.55 16.65
CA GLU A 310 -31.80 -26.75 15.99
C GLU A 310 -31.27 -27.01 14.56
N THR A 311 -30.88 -25.98 13.81
CA THR A 311 -30.15 -26.12 12.53
C THR A 311 -28.68 -26.44 12.75
N ARG A 312 -28.37 -27.73 12.81
CA ARG A 312 -26.97 -28.22 12.80
C ARG A 312 -26.38 -28.08 11.39
N PRO A 313 -25.15 -27.56 11.24
CA PRO A 313 -24.48 -27.51 9.95
C PRO A 313 -24.14 -28.92 9.45
N ASP A 314 -24.29 -29.14 8.14
CA ASP A 314 -23.83 -30.39 7.49
C ASP A 314 -22.31 -30.52 7.57
N SER A 315 -21.61 -29.38 7.54
CA SER A 315 -20.17 -29.32 7.65
C SER A 315 -19.74 -28.03 8.31
N LEU A 316 -18.81 -28.15 9.26
CA LEU A 316 -18.24 -27.03 9.99
C LEU A 316 -16.73 -26.99 9.75
N PHE A 317 -16.26 -25.83 9.32
CA PHE A 317 -14.86 -25.59 9.01
C PHE A 317 -14.34 -24.42 9.82
N LEU A 318 -13.05 -24.46 10.15
CA LEU A 318 -12.30 -23.36 10.72
C LEU A 318 -11.22 -22.96 9.72
N LEU A 319 -11.26 -21.71 9.27
CA LEU A 319 -10.26 -21.15 8.38
C LEU A 319 -9.39 -20.19 9.16
N ILE A 320 -8.10 -20.49 9.21
CA ILE A 320 -7.08 -19.68 9.88
C ILE A 320 -6.13 -19.18 8.82
N ASP A 321 -6.08 -17.87 8.62
CA ASP A 321 -5.03 -17.21 7.87
C ASP A 321 -4.02 -16.68 8.89
N ARG A 322 -2.78 -17.16 8.86
CA ARG A 322 -1.73 -16.78 9.82
C ARG A 322 -1.37 -15.31 9.72
N TYR A 323 -1.39 -14.74 8.51
CA TYR A 323 -1.13 -13.32 8.32
C TYR A 323 -2.24 -12.47 8.94
N ARG A 324 -3.50 -12.85 8.70
CA ARG A 324 -4.64 -12.17 9.36
C ARG A 324 -4.68 -12.46 10.85
N ALA A 325 -4.30 -13.65 11.30
CA ALA A 325 -4.23 -14.00 12.70
C ALA A 325 -3.23 -13.09 13.43
N GLY A 326 -2.04 -12.87 12.85
CA GLY A 326 -1.08 -11.88 13.33
C GLY A 326 -1.67 -10.47 13.36
N ILE A 327 -2.41 -10.04 12.33
CA ILE A 327 -3.15 -8.76 12.37
C ILE A 327 -4.20 -8.75 13.50
N MET A 328 -4.91 -9.85 13.74
CA MET A 328 -5.92 -9.89 14.80
C MET A 328 -5.29 -9.81 16.20
N THR A 329 -4.22 -10.56 16.46
CA THR A 329 -3.51 -10.58 17.74
C THR A 329 -2.70 -9.31 17.96
N ASP A 330 -1.86 -8.97 16.99
CA ASP A 330 -0.83 -7.96 17.17
C ASP A 330 -1.44 -6.57 16.98
N TYR A 331 -2.37 -6.46 16.03
CA TYR A 331 -2.96 -5.19 15.62
C TYR A 331 -4.33 -4.92 16.26
N PHE A 332 -5.31 -5.83 16.17
CA PHE A 332 -6.63 -5.61 16.83
C PHE A 332 -6.65 -5.93 18.33
N LYS A 333 -5.56 -6.47 18.89
CA LYS A 333 -5.49 -6.98 20.27
C LYS A 333 -6.62 -7.95 20.61
N ARG A 334 -7.11 -8.65 19.59
CA ARG A 334 -8.12 -9.70 19.73
C ARG A 334 -7.35 -11.01 19.82
N PRO A 335 -7.27 -11.63 21.01
CA PRO A 335 -6.56 -12.89 21.15
C PRO A 335 -7.20 -13.92 20.22
N LEU A 336 -6.37 -14.76 19.61
CA LEU A 336 -6.90 -15.92 18.92
C LEU A 336 -7.64 -16.77 19.96
N PRO A 337 -8.85 -17.28 19.65
CA PRO A 337 -9.51 -18.24 20.51
C PRO A 337 -8.54 -19.39 20.80
N THR A 338 -8.54 -19.90 22.04
CA THR A 338 -7.60 -20.96 22.49
C THR A 338 -7.64 -22.22 21.62
N GLY A 339 -8.72 -22.42 20.86
CA GLY A 339 -8.87 -23.50 19.89
C GLY A 339 -8.22 -23.30 18.52
N VAL A 340 -7.74 -22.10 18.20
CA VAL A 340 -7.17 -21.74 16.90
C VAL A 340 -5.69 -22.10 16.81
N THR A 341 -4.98 -22.16 17.94
CA THR A 341 -3.56 -22.52 17.99
C THR A 341 -3.32 -24.02 17.87
N ASP A 342 -4.25 -24.84 18.36
CA ASP A 342 -4.27 -26.30 18.20
C ASP A 342 -5.70 -26.78 17.90
N PRO A 343 -6.15 -26.62 16.64
CA PRO A 343 -7.48 -27.06 16.27
C PRO A 343 -7.51 -28.59 16.28
N SER A 344 -8.15 -29.18 17.28
CA SER A 344 -8.49 -30.61 17.31
C SER A 344 -9.45 -30.92 16.14
N GLY A 345 -8.87 -31.17 14.96
CA GLY A 345 -9.58 -31.29 13.69
C GLY A 345 -8.66 -31.75 12.56
N ARG A 346 -9.24 -32.32 11.50
CA ARG A 346 -8.47 -32.77 10.33
C ARG A 346 -8.18 -31.57 9.43
N ARG A 347 -6.90 -31.23 9.25
CA ARG A 347 -6.47 -30.26 8.23
C ARG A 347 -6.86 -30.79 6.85
N LEU A 348 -7.66 -30.02 6.13
CA LEU A 348 -8.15 -30.40 4.79
C LEU A 348 -7.28 -29.79 3.69
N VAL A 349 -7.01 -28.50 3.81
CA VAL A 349 -6.27 -27.69 2.83
C VAL A 349 -5.45 -26.67 3.61
N GLY A 350 -4.24 -26.38 3.16
CA GLY A 350 -3.47 -25.28 3.71
C GLY A 350 -2.04 -25.29 3.24
N ASN A 351 -1.42 -24.12 3.31
CA ASN A 351 0.01 -23.91 3.18
C ASN A 351 0.53 -23.28 4.48
N GLU A 352 1.72 -22.69 4.45
CA GLU A 352 2.29 -22.01 5.61
C GLU A 352 1.53 -20.75 6.03
N HIS A 353 0.72 -20.18 5.13
CA HIS A 353 0.03 -18.90 5.33
C HIS A 353 -1.44 -19.05 5.71
N PHE A 354 -2.14 -20.08 5.25
CA PHE A 354 -3.50 -20.37 5.68
C PHE A 354 -3.73 -21.86 5.86
N SER A 355 -4.69 -22.21 6.72
CA SER A 355 -5.07 -23.59 6.99
C SER A 355 -6.56 -23.68 7.27
N ILE A 356 -7.18 -24.71 6.68
CA ILE A 356 -8.60 -24.98 6.79
C ILE A 356 -8.76 -26.34 7.44
N TYR A 357 -9.46 -26.35 8.57
CA TYR A 357 -9.71 -27.53 9.37
C TYR A 357 -11.18 -27.87 9.29
N ARG A 358 -11.48 -29.16 9.20
CA ARG A 358 -12.83 -29.65 9.52
C ARG A 358 -12.91 -29.86 11.02
N ILE A 359 -13.87 -29.21 11.68
CA ILE A 359 -14.06 -29.30 13.13
C ILE A 359 -15.44 -29.89 13.44
N SER A 360 -15.57 -30.54 14.61
CA SER A 360 -16.87 -31.04 15.08
C SER A 360 -17.66 -29.90 15.76
N ALA A 361 -18.98 -30.09 15.89
CA ALA A 361 -19.84 -29.19 16.65
C ALA A 361 -19.37 -29.05 18.11
N GLU A 362 -18.95 -30.16 18.74
CA GLU A 362 -18.40 -30.16 20.10
C GLU A 362 -17.12 -29.32 20.21
N THR A 363 -16.20 -29.48 19.26
CA THR A 363 -14.97 -28.66 19.20
C THR A 363 -15.33 -27.19 19.07
N TYR A 364 -16.29 -26.84 18.21
CA TYR A 364 -16.74 -25.46 18.04
C TYR A 364 -17.35 -24.86 19.31
N GLU A 365 -18.27 -25.56 19.95
CA GLU A 365 -18.90 -25.09 21.18
C GLU A 365 -17.87 -24.90 22.30
N ARG A 366 -16.96 -25.86 22.46
CA ARG A 366 -15.91 -25.81 23.49
C ARG A 366 -14.94 -24.65 23.26
N GLN A 367 -14.53 -24.41 22.00
CA GLN A 367 -13.46 -23.46 21.67
C GLN A 367 -13.94 -22.03 21.44
N PHE A 368 -15.18 -21.83 20.99
CA PHE A 368 -15.67 -20.50 20.63
C PHE A 368 -16.87 -20.08 21.48
N VAL A 369 -17.90 -20.91 21.61
CA VAL A 369 -19.16 -20.53 22.28
C VAL A 369 -19.00 -20.41 23.79
N ARG A 370 -18.46 -21.44 24.47
CA ARG A 370 -18.31 -21.43 25.93
C ARG A 370 -17.41 -20.29 26.45
N PRO A 371 -16.24 -20.01 25.85
CA PRO A 371 -15.41 -18.89 26.27
C PRO A 371 -16.12 -17.53 26.12
N ALA A 372 -16.87 -17.34 25.03
CA ALA A 372 -17.61 -16.11 24.79
C ALA A 372 -18.75 -15.91 25.81
N LYS A 373 -19.36 -16.99 26.32
CA LYS A 373 -20.34 -16.91 27.42
C LYS A 373 -19.70 -16.48 28.72
N ASN A 374 -18.55 -17.07 29.07
CA ASN A 374 -17.85 -16.74 30.31
C ASN A 374 -17.35 -15.28 30.33
N GLN A 375 -16.97 -14.73 29.19
CA GLN A 375 -16.55 -13.32 29.10
C GLN A 375 -17.70 -12.31 29.23
N ARG A 376 -18.97 -12.74 29.13
CA ARG A 376 -20.15 -11.85 29.27
C ARG A 376 -20.73 -11.83 30.69
N SER A 377 -20.34 -12.78 31.53
CA SER A 377 -20.79 -12.85 32.93
C SER A 377 -19.95 -12.01 33.89
N ASP A 378 -18.79 -11.54 33.42
CA ASP A 378 -17.88 -10.62 34.11
C ASP A 378 -18.08 -9.20 33.56
#